data_AF-A0A0A0HMP8-F1
#
_entry.id   AF-A0A0A0HMP8-F1
#
_cell.length_a   1.000
_cell.length_b   1.000
_cell.length_c   1.000
_cell.angle_alpha   90.00
_cell.angle_beta   90.00
_cell.angle_gamma   90.00
#
_symmetry.space_group_name_H-M   'P 1'
#
loop_
_entity.id
_entity.type
_entity.pdbx_description
1 polymer ?
#
loop_
_entity_poly.entity_id
_entity_poly.type
_entity_poly.pdbx_seq_one_letter_code
_entity_poly.pdbx_strand_id
1 'polypeptide(L)'
;MYAKLTPLEQVSALFAEYVSGDDFFSDRRFKKLSWTPDRYVWELKTDDVRIFGWAPKKDAFICCFGDAKDRIVIENSYGRYIAQTVYVRDHIELNEPKCLTGGSYKDVISNKN
;
A
#
# COMPACT_ATOMS: atom_id res chain seq x y z
N MET A 1 7.23 17.80 0.42
CA MET A 1 7.00 18.70 1.56
C MET A 1 6.97 17.85 2.84
N TYR A 2 8.07 17.15 3.18
CA TYR A 2 8.16 16.31 4.39
C TYR A 2 9.58 16.25 4.99
N ALA A 3 10.52 17.10 4.56
CA ALA A 3 11.95 17.02 4.92
C ALA A 3 12.27 17.25 6.42
N LYS A 4 11.27 17.27 7.30
CA LYS A 4 11.41 17.43 8.76
C LYS A 4 10.67 16.37 9.59
N LEU A 5 9.90 15.47 8.97
CA LEU A 5 9.16 14.45 9.72
C LEU A 5 10.04 13.21 9.92
N THR A 6 10.01 12.66 11.13
CA THR A 6 10.54 11.32 11.41
C THR A 6 9.78 10.26 10.60
N PRO A 7 10.36 9.07 10.33
CA PRO A 7 9.67 8.01 9.60
C PRO A 7 8.31 7.64 10.18
N LEU A 8 8.17 7.64 11.52
CA LEU A 8 6.91 7.36 12.19
C LEU A 8 5.87 8.47 11.94
N GLU A 9 6.27 9.74 12.03
CA GLU A 9 5.38 10.88 11.75
C GLU A 9 4.94 10.90 10.29
N GLN A 10 5.82 10.53 9.35
CA GLN A 10 5.45 10.39 7.95
C GLN A 10 4.35 9.34 7.75
N VAL A 11 4.47 8.18 8.39
CA VAL A 11 3.45 7.12 8.33
C VAL A 11 2.15 7.59 8.99
N SER A 12 2.24 8.24 10.15
CA SER A 12 1.06 8.78 10.83
C SER A 12 0.32 9.82 9.98
N ALA A 13 1.05 10.73 9.34
CA ALA A 13 0.47 11.72 8.44
C ALA A 13 -0.18 11.05 7.22
N LEU A 14 0.50 10.08 6.60
CA LEU A 14 -0.03 9.33 5.46
C LEU A 14 -1.35 8.60 5.81
N PHE A 15 -1.42 7.97 6.97
CA PHE A 15 -2.64 7.29 7.43
C PHE A 15 -3.74 8.27 7.81
N ALA A 16 -3.41 9.40 8.44
CA ALA A 16 -4.40 10.44 8.71
C ALA A 16 -5.05 10.95 7.41
N GLU A 17 -4.24 11.21 6.38
CA GLU A 17 -4.73 11.60 5.04
C GLU A 17 -5.58 10.50 4.39
N TYR A 18 -5.15 9.24 4.47
CA TYR A 18 -5.93 8.11 3.92
C TYR A 18 -7.30 7.97 4.59
N VAL A 19 -7.35 8.06 5.92
CA VAL A 19 -8.58 7.85 6.71
C VAL A 19 -9.53 9.04 6.62
N SER A 20 -9.01 10.28 6.55
CA SER A 20 -9.85 11.46 6.39
C SER A 20 -10.52 11.54 5.00
N GLY A 21 -10.04 10.73 4.05
CA GLY A 21 -10.42 10.82 2.64
C GLY A 21 -10.05 12.18 2.05
N ASP A 22 -9.07 12.87 2.64
CA ASP A 22 -8.50 14.05 2.01
C ASP A 22 -7.82 13.63 0.72
N ASP A 23 -7.84 14.53 -0.25
CA ASP A 23 -7.39 14.20 -1.58
C ASP A 23 -5.98 13.62 -1.57
N PHE A 24 -5.93 12.32 -1.86
CA PHE A 24 -4.73 11.52 -1.82
C PHE A 24 -3.95 11.82 -3.12
N PHE A 25 -3.35 13.01 -3.16
CA PHE A 25 -3.07 13.78 -4.39
C PHE A 25 -1.91 13.30 -5.27
N SER A 26 -1.49 12.03 -5.22
CA SER A 26 -0.71 11.50 -6.35
C SER A 26 -0.74 9.98 -6.41
N ASP A 27 -0.84 9.44 -7.64
CA ASP A 27 -0.61 8.02 -7.98
C ASP A 27 0.74 7.50 -7.43
N ARG A 28 1.62 8.41 -7.07
CA ARG A 28 2.97 8.12 -6.62
C ARG A 28 2.97 7.55 -5.22
N ARG A 29 2.12 8.05 -4.30
CA ARG A 29 2.16 7.62 -2.89
C ARG A 29 1.40 6.33 -2.61
N PHE A 30 0.41 6.01 -3.45
CA PHE A 30 -0.30 4.74 -3.42
C PHE A 30 -0.28 4.10 -4.79
N LYS A 31 0.52 3.05 -4.93
CA LYS A 31 0.85 2.47 -6.22
C LYS A 31 0.59 0.97 -6.21
N LYS A 32 -0.01 0.46 -7.28
CA LYS A 32 -0.06 -0.98 -7.54
C LYS A 32 1.33 -1.50 -7.93
N LEU A 33 1.78 -2.56 -7.29
CA LEU A 33 3.03 -3.22 -7.64
C LEU A 33 2.81 -4.12 -8.85
N SER A 34 3.62 -3.92 -9.89
CA SER A 34 3.55 -4.69 -11.13
C SER A 34 4.28 -6.03 -10.96
N TRP A 35 3.58 -7.13 -11.24
CA TRP A 35 4.13 -8.48 -11.25
C TRP A 35 3.39 -9.33 -12.30
N THR A 36 4.03 -10.39 -12.79
CA THR A 36 3.42 -11.34 -13.73
C THR A 36 3.46 -12.75 -13.14
N PRO A 37 2.30 -13.43 -12.92
CA PRO A 37 0.94 -12.87 -12.98
C PRO A 37 0.70 -11.82 -11.90
N ASP A 38 -0.32 -10.98 -12.10
CA ASP A 38 -0.66 -9.93 -11.15
C ASP A 38 -0.96 -10.51 -9.76
N ARG A 39 -0.44 -9.85 -8.72
CA ARG A 39 -0.62 -10.26 -7.32
C ARG A 39 -1.58 -9.37 -6.56
N TYR A 40 -2.08 -8.29 -7.18
CA TYR A 40 -2.99 -7.32 -6.56
C TYR A 40 -2.46 -6.72 -5.25
N VAL A 41 -1.14 -6.59 -5.17
CA VAL A 41 -0.44 -5.96 -4.05
C VAL A 41 -0.24 -4.49 -4.36
N TRP A 42 -0.48 -3.65 -3.35
CA TRP A 42 -0.31 -2.21 -3.41
C TRP A 42 0.73 -1.77 -2.39
N GLU A 43 1.37 -0.65 -2.70
CA GLU A 43 2.36 0.03 -1.89
C GLU A 43 1.83 1.40 -1.49
N LEU A 44 1.79 1.66 -0.18
CA LEU A 44 1.74 2.99 0.40
C LEU A 44 3.19 3.42 0.69
N LYS A 45 3.59 4.61 0.24
CA LYS A 45 4.97 5.09 0.44
C LYS A 45 5.06 6.50 0.97
N THR A 46 5.99 6.68 1.90
CA THR A 46 6.51 7.97 2.33
C THR A 46 7.89 8.19 1.72
N ASP A 47 8.61 9.24 2.15
CA ASP A 47 9.99 9.44 1.72
C ASP A 47 10.90 8.32 2.25
N ASP A 48 10.67 7.86 3.49
CA ASP A 48 11.54 6.90 4.18
C ASP A 48 10.96 5.48 4.34
N VAL A 49 9.64 5.29 4.22
CA VAL A 49 8.96 4.03 4.51
C VAL A 49 8.20 3.51 3.29
N ARG A 50 8.17 2.19 3.10
CA ARG A 50 7.23 1.50 2.21
C ARG A 50 6.35 0.58 3.03
N ILE A 51 5.06 0.56 2.72
CA ILE A 51 4.04 -0.25 3.36
C ILE A 51 3.35 -1.08 2.29
N PHE A 52 3.35 -2.39 2.45
CA PHE A 52 2.81 -3.35 1.51
C PHE A 52 1.48 -3.91 2.02
N GLY A 53 0.53 -4.08 1.11
CA GLY A 53 -0.81 -4.55 1.46
C GLY A 53 -1.69 -4.81 0.25
N TRP A 54 -2.99 -4.92 0.46
CA TRP A 54 -3.97 -5.02 -0.61
C TRP A 54 -5.29 -4.33 -0.25
N ALA A 55 -6.13 -4.09 -1.25
CA ALA A 55 -7.48 -3.57 -1.08
C ALA A 55 -8.52 -4.72 -1.14
N PRO A 56 -9.17 -5.10 -0.01
CA PRO A 56 -10.24 -6.11 -0.04
C PRO A 56 -11.53 -5.56 -0.67
N LYS A 57 -11.75 -4.25 -0.56
CA LYS A 57 -12.85 -3.50 -1.16
C LYS A 57 -12.42 -2.05 -1.36
N LYS A 58 -13.25 -1.25 -2.03
CA LYS A 58 -12.95 0.16 -2.28
C LYS A 58 -12.86 0.93 -0.95
N ASP A 59 -11.91 1.87 -0.88
CA ASP A 59 -11.63 2.72 0.29
C ASP A 59 -11.18 1.92 1.54
N ALA A 60 -10.74 0.69 1.35
CA ALA A 60 -10.17 -0.14 2.39
C ALA A 60 -8.79 -0.65 1.95
N PHE A 61 -7.80 -0.52 2.84
CA PHE A 61 -6.46 -1.03 2.62
C PHE A 61 -5.98 -1.79 3.86
N ILE A 62 -5.56 -3.04 3.66
CA ILE A 62 -4.98 -3.87 4.71
C ILE A 62 -3.46 -3.79 4.62
N CYS A 63 -2.85 -3.07 5.57
CA CYS A 63 -1.40 -2.98 5.72
C CYS A 63 -0.85 -4.27 6.36
N CYS A 64 0.16 -4.88 5.74
CA CYS A 64 0.74 -6.14 6.23
C CYS A 64 2.18 -5.98 6.71
N PHE A 65 3.00 -5.28 5.93
CA PHE A 65 4.42 -5.13 6.20
C PHE A 65 4.85 -3.69 5.92
N GLY A 66 5.67 -3.14 6.81
CA GLY A 66 6.31 -1.84 6.61
C GLY A 66 7.80 -1.95 6.85
N ASP A 67 8.62 -1.33 6.01
CA ASP A 67 10.07 -1.27 6.22
C ASP A 67 10.67 0.01 5.64
N ALA A 68 11.91 0.31 6.03
CA ALA A 68 12.69 1.40 5.50
C ALA A 68 12.92 1.21 3.99
N LYS A 69 12.63 2.26 3.22
CA LYS A 69 12.85 2.31 1.78
C LYS A 69 14.26 1.88 1.40
N ASP A 70 15.26 2.43 2.08
CA ASP A 70 16.67 2.20 1.71
C ASP A 70 17.04 0.74 1.91
N ARG A 71 16.56 0.11 3.00
CA ARG A 71 16.74 -1.32 3.22
C ARG A 71 16.12 -2.15 2.11
N ILE A 72 14.88 -1.85 1.72
CA ILE A 72 14.17 -2.58 0.66
C ILE A 72 14.93 -2.49 -0.67
N VAL A 73 15.46 -1.31 -0.99
CA VAL A 73 16.21 -1.08 -2.22
C VAL A 73 17.56 -1.79 -2.19
N ILE A 74 18.30 -1.68 -1.09
CA ILE A 74 19.62 -2.31 -0.91
C ILE A 74 19.51 -3.84 -0.96
N GLU A 75 18.50 -4.41 -0.29
CA GLU A 75 18.27 -5.86 -0.26
C GLU A 75 17.53 -6.39 -1.51
N ASN A 76 17.07 -5.50 -2.41
CA ASN A 76 16.20 -5.83 -3.53
C ASN A 76 14.98 -6.70 -3.12
N SER A 77 14.37 -6.38 -1.98
CA SER A 77 13.45 -7.29 -1.29
C SER A 77 11.97 -7.10 -1.65
N TYR A 78 11.63 -6.36 -2.71
CA TYR A 78 10.25 -6.15 -3.15
C TYR A 78 9.51 -7.48 -3.40
N GLY A 79 10.17 -8.44 -4.09
CA GLY A 79 9.59 -9.75 -4.34
C GLY A 79 9.24 -10.51 -3.06
N ARG A 80 10.09 -10.38 -2.02
CA ARG A 80 9.85 -10.95 -0.69
C ARG A 80 8.57 -10.37 -0.07
N TYR A 81 8.43 -9.04 -0.02
CA TYR A 81 7.25 -8.41 0.58
C TYR A 81 5.97 -8.68 -0.21
N ILE A 82 6.03 -8.77 -1.55
CA ILE A 82 4.89 -9.18 -2.36
C ILE A 82 4.46 -10.61 -1.98
N ALA A 83 5.40 -11.56 -1.93
CA ALA A 83 5.09 -12.95 -1.59
C ALA A 83 4.53 -13.09 -0.18
N GLN A 84 5.10 -12.37 0.80
CA GLN A 84 4.61 -12.37 2.19
C GLN A 84 3.20 -11.76 2.29
N THR A 85 2.93 -10.67 1.56
CA THR A 85 1.61 -10.03 1.53
C THR A 85 0.55 -10.97 0.96
N VAL A 86 0.87 -11.66 -0.15
CA VAL A 86 0.00 -12.70 -0.74
C VAL A 86 -0.25 -13.82 0.27
N TYR A 87 0.79 -14.30 0.94
CA TYR A 87 0.65 -15.33 1.97
C TYR A 87 -0.32 -14.89 3.07
N VAL A 88 -0.17 -13.67 3.61
CA VAL A 88 -1.10 -13.14 4.64
C VAL A 88 -2.53 -13.06 4.12
N ARG A 89 -2.74 -12.53 2.90
CA ARG A 89 -4.08 -12.44 2.29
C ARG A 89 -4.72 -13.83 2.15
N ASP A 90 -3.96 -14.81 1.71
CA ASP A 90 -4.50 -16.14 1.43
C ASP A 90 -4.90 -16.86 2.74
N HIS A 91 -4.25 -16.53 3.87
CA HIS A 91 -4.47 -17.19 5.18
C HIS A 91 -5.38 -16.41 6.15
N ILE A 92 -5.68 -15.14 5.90
CA ILE A 92 -6.65 -14.39 6.72
C ILE A 92 -8.09 -14.81 6.38
N GLU A 93 -8.95 -14.88 7.39
CA GLU A 93 -10.38 -15.17 7.24
C GLU A 93 -11.13 -13.94 6.73
N LEU A 94 -11.20 -13.78 5.42
CA LEU A 94 -11.99 -12.78 4.72
C LEU A 94 -12.93 -13.45 3.71
N ASN A 95 -14.05 -12.79 3.43
CA ASN A 95 -14.97 -13.21 2.37
C ASN A 95 -14.29 -13.14 0.99
N GLU A 96 -14.57 -14.12 0.13
CA GLU A 96 -14.11 -14.11 -1.26
C GLU A 96 -14.95 -13.16 -2.14
N PRO A 97 -14.34 -12.49 -3.14
CA PRO A 97 -12.91 -12.41 -3.39
C PRO A 97 -12.18 -11.57 -2.33
N LYS A 98 -11.06 -12.06 -1.79
CA LYS A 98 -10.30 -11.36 -0.72
C LYS A 98 -9.63 -10.06 -1.16
N CYS A 99 -9.58 -9.78 -2.46
CA CYS A 99 -9.00 -8.56 -3.01
C CYS A 99 -9.74 -8.09 -4.26
N LEU A 100 -9.76 -6.77 -4.44
CA LEU A 100 -10.15 -6.15 -5.70
C LEU A 100 -9.10 -6.46 -6.78
N THR A 101 -9.56 -7.05 -7.88
CA THR A 101 -8.72 -7.39 -9.03
C THR A 101 -8.64 -6.26 -10.07
N GLY A 102 -9.32 -5.13 -9.79
CA GLY A 102 -9.21 -3.90 -10.55
C GLY A 102 -7.76 -3.44 -10.69
N GLY A 103 -7.38 -3.11 -11.92
CA GLY A 103 -6.02 -2.71 -12.25
C GLY A 103 -5.69 -1.27 -11.90
N SER A 104 -6.71 -0.43 -11.72
CA SER A 104 -6.56 1.01 -11.65
C SER A 104 -6.74 1.54 -10.24
N TYR A 105 -6.10 2.67 -9.95
CA TYR A 105 -6.24 3.39 -8.69
C TYR A 105 -7.71 3.69 -8.34
N LYS A 106 -8.53 4.03 -9.35
CA LYS A 106 -9.95 4.38 -9.18
C LYS A 106 -10.83 3.20 -8.76
N ASP A 107 -10.35 1.97 -8.97
CA ASP A 107 -11.05 0.77 -8.55
C ASP A 107 -10.96 0.56 -7.04
N VAL A 108 -9.87 1.04 -6.42
CA VAL A 108 -9.53 0.78 -5.01
C VAL A 108 -9.68 2.02 -4.12
N ILE A 109 -9.62 3.24 -4.67
CA ILE A 109 -9.76 4.50 -3.92
C ILE A 109 -10.79 5.42 -4.57
N SER A 110 -11.60 6.05 -3.73
CA SER A 110 -12.47 7.18 -4.03
C SER A 110 -11.73 8.48 -3.67
N ASN A 111 -11.84 9.49 -4.53
CA ASN A 111 -11.40 10.84 -4.18
C ASN A 111 -12.62 11.63 -3.69
N LYS A 112 -12.42 12.57 -2.75
CA LYS A 112 -13.44 13.58 -2.48
C LYS A 112 -13.60 14.42 -3.76
N ASN A 113 -14.85 14.70 -4.12
CA ASN A 113 -15.18 15.61 -5.22
C ASN A 113 -15.03 17.07 -4.78
#